data_AF-A0A7S3MGP6-F1
#
_entry.id   AF-A0A7S3MGP6-F1
#
_cell.length_a   1.000
_cell.length_b   1.000
_cell.length_c   1.000
_cell.angle_alpha   90.00
_cell.angle_beta   90.00
_cell.angle_gamma   90.00
#
_symmetry.space_group_name_H-M   'P 1'
#
loop_
_entity.id
_entity.type
_entity.pdbx_description
1 polymer ?
#
loop_
_entity_poly.entity_id
_entity_poly.type
_entity_poly.pdbx_seq_one_letter_code
_entity_poly.pdbx_strand_id
1 'polypeptide(L)'
;NHIDHGLSTVDLLFVEEIIAGTKEDKRRGRGREKFYLYDIVNNSRSGLDVDKLDYFMRDMRNANASTSTCNFQRFIELGRVYAAAPIDANTSEQEHFMICYPEKMVNEAVDVFAVRFRLHQTIYTHKSVKKVEFLVTDALVSANEVIRIPGQVTPSHPDGLYRMSECVEDPAALSNLNDHILTVIELSSDPRLQRAQQLLKMMQNRQFYTCLGKTSYNRYSKLFRATDLQIEDMIIECSKEGCAQLQKQ
;
A
#
# COMPACT_ATOMS: atom_id res chain seq x y z
N ASN A 1 -34.85 -8.78 -3.46
CA ASN A 1 -33.40 -9.00 -3.20
C ASN A 1 -32.59 -7.74 -3.47
N HIS A 2 -33.05 -6.58 -3.00
CA HIS A 2 -32.25 -5.35 -2.96
C HIS A 2 -31.87 -5.12 -1.50
N ILE A 3 -30.60 -4.85 -1.26
CA ILE A 3 -30.12 -4.32 0.02
C ILE A 3 -30.39 -2.81 -0.01
N ASP A 4 -30.47 -2.17 1.18
CA ASP A 4 -30.58 -0.71 1.27
C ASP A 4 -29.58 -0.04 0.32
N HIS A 5 -30.01 1.01 -0.38
CA HIS A 5 -29.31 1.70 -1.48
C HIS A 5 -29.49 1.10 -2.90
N GLY A 6 -30.34 0.10 -3.09
CA GLY A 6 -30.76 -0.37 -4.43
C GLY A 6 -29.77 -1.33 -5.11
N LEU A 7 -28.72 -1.75 -4.42
CA LEU A 7 -27.75 -2.73 -4.90
C LEU A 7 -28.28 -4.16 -4.71
N SER A 8 -28.03 -5.02 -5.70
CA SER A 8 -28.26 -6.46 -5.55
C SER A 8 -27.07 -7.13 -4.88
N THR A 9 -27.25 -8.34 -4.35
CA THR A 9 -26.15 -9.15 -3.81
C THR A 9 -25.03 -9.39 -4.83
N VAL A 10 -25.38 -9.50 -6.11
CA VAL A 10 -24.42 -9.67 -7.21
C VAL A 10 -23.61 -8.39 -7.45
N ASP A 11 -24.20 -7.22 -7.20
CA ASP A 11 -23.49 -5.94 -7.28
C ASP A 11 -22.50 -5.78 -6.13
N LEU A 12 -22.87 -6.17 -4.91
CA LEU A 12 -21.94 -6.17 -3.78
C LEU A 12 -20.76 -7.10 -4.03
N LEU A 13 -21.01 -8.32 -4.49
CA LEU A 13 -19.95 -9.26 -4.86
C LEU A 13 -19.04 -8.67 -5.94
N PHE A 14 -19.61 -8.03 -6.97
CA PHE A 14 -18.82 -7.36 -7.99
C PHE A 14 -17.94 -6.24 -7.41
N VAL A 15 -18.48 -5.42 -6.50
CA VAL A 15 -17.73 -4.34 -5.83
C VAL A 15 -16.58 -4.91 -4.99
N GLU A 16 -16.82 -5.97 -4.22
CA GLU A 16 -15.77 -6.66 -3.45
C GLU A 16 -14.66 -7.18 -4.37
N GLU A 17 -15.03 -7.79 -5.50
CA GLU A 17 -14.07 -8.36 -6.44
C GLU A 17 -13.20 -7.30 -7.15
N ILE A 18 -13.76 -6.14 -7.52
CA ILE A 18 -12.99 -5.05 -8.15
C ILE A 18 -12.08 -4.32 -7.16
N ILE A 19 -12.41 -4.32 -5.86
CA ILE A 19 -11.53 -3.80 -4.81
C ILE A 19 -10.39 -4.80 -4.57
N ALA A 20 -10.72 -6.08 -4.40
CA ALA A 20 -9.75 -7.13 -4.12
C ALA A 20 -8.80 -7.46 -5.29
N GLY A 21 -9.14 -7.08 -6.52
CA GLY A 21 -8.38 -7.44 -7.71
C GLY A 21 -8.52 -8.93 -8.05
N THR A 22 -9.73 -9.47 -7.91
CA THR A 22 -10.02 -10.91 -8.08
C THR A 22 -9.59 -11.42 -9.46
N LYS A 23 -8.85 -12.53 -9.46
CA LYS A 23 -8.40 -13.24 -10.67
C LYS A 23 -9.59 -13.74 -11.50
N GLU A 24 -9.39 -13.79 -12.81
CA GLU A 24 -10.45 -14.04 -13.80
C GLU A 24 -11.24 -15.32 -13.56
N ASP A 25 -10.57 -16.41 -13.19
CA ASP A 25 -11.15 -17.72 -12.89
C ASP A 25 -12.10 -17.71 -11.68
N LYS A 26 -11.92 -16.74 -10.79
CA LYS A 26 -12.67 -16.60 -9.54
C LYS A 26 -13.78 -15.54 -9.60
N ARG A 27 -13.89 -14.78 -10.69
CA ARG A 27 -14.91 -13.74 -10.84
C ARG A 27 -16.30 -14.37 -10.97
N ARG A 28 -17.26 -13.80 -10.25
CA ARG A 28 -18.66 -14.23 -10.17
C ARG A 28 -19.63 -13.05 -10.19
N GLY A 29 -19.18 -11.84 -9.85
CA GLY A 29 -20.01 -10.64 -9.83
C GLY A 29 -20.52 -10.19 -11.21
N ARG A 30 -19.78 -10.49 -12.30
CA ARG A 30 -20.18 -10.20 -13.68
C ARG A 30 -19.77 -11.32 -14.63
N GLY A 31 -20.47 -11.47 -15.75
CA GLY A 31 -20.10 -12.38 -16.82
C GLY A 31 -18.87 -11.91 -17.60
N ARG A 32 -18.26 -12.82 -18.38
CA ARG A 32 -17.04 -12.56 -19.18
C ARG A 32 -17.22 -11.41 -20.16
N GLU A 33 -18.45 -11.16 -20.62
CA GLU A 33 -18.80 -10.05 -21.49
C GLU A 33 -18.61 -8.67 -20.85
N LYS A 34 -18.46 -8.61 -19.51
CA LYS A 34 -18.24 -7.39 -18.72
C LYS A 34 -16.90 -7.38 -17.98
N PHE A 35 -15.97 -8.27 -18.31
CA PHE A 35 -14.68 -8.36 -17.61
C PHE A 35 -13.82 -7.09 -17.75
N TYR A 36 -14.02 -6.29 -18.79
CA TYR A 36 -13.40 -4.97 -18.93
C TYR A 36 -13.69 -4.03 -17.74
N LEU A 37 -14.78 -4.24 -16.98
CA LEU A 37 -15.08 -3.45 -15.79
C LEU A 37 -14.07 -3.68 -14.65
N TYR A 38 -13.43 -4.85 -14.60
CA TYR A 38 -12.38 -5.16 -13.62
C TYR A 38 -11.04 -4.50 -13.95
N ASP A 39 -10.88 -3.98 -15.16
CA ASP A 39 -9.67 -3.28 -15.58
C ASP A 39 -9.63 -1.82 -15.06
N ILE A 40 -10.72 -1.34 -14.42
CA ILE A 40 -10.89 0.07 -14.04
C ILE A 40 -10.26 0.36 -12.67
N VAL A 41 -10.71 -0.32 -11.61
CA VAL A 41 -10.38 0.03 -10.21
C VAL A 41 -9.08 -0.62 -9.75
N ASN A 42 -8.95 -1.93 -9.93
CA ASN A 42 -7.75 -2.69 -9.58
C ASN A 42 -7.45 -3.67 -10.72
N ASN A 43 -6.62 -3.22 -11.67
CA ASN A 43 -6.35 -3.98 -12.86
C ASN A 43 -5.30 -5.07 -12.56
N SER A 44 -5.77 -6.25 -12.17
CA SER A 44 -4.90 -7.39 -11.82
C SER A 44 -4.06 -7.91 -13.00
N ARG A 45 -4.32 -7.49 -14.24
CA ARG A 45 -3.66 -8.01 -15.44
C ARG A 45 -2.40 -7.21 -15.79
N SER A 46 -2.55 -5.90 -15.91
CA SER A 46 -1.47 -4.99 -16.32
C SER A 46 -1.02 -4.05 -15.19
N GLY A 47 -1.83 -3.91 -14.14
CA GLY A 47 -1.65 -2.90 -13.11
C GLY A 47 -2.01 -1.48 -13.55
N LEU A 48 -2.55 -1.28 -14.76
CA LEU A 48 -2.96 0.03 -15.26
C LEU A 48 -4.43 0.30 -14.90
N ASP A 49 -4.64 1.07 -13.83
CA ASP A 49 -5.95 1.37 -13.23
C ASP A 49 -6.03 2.83 -12.77
N VAL A 50 -7.25 3.28 -12.48
CA VAL A 50 -7.52 4.68 -12.13
C VAL A 50 -6.94 5.08 -10.76
N ASP A 51 -6.75 4.10 -9.85
CA ASP A 51 -6.07 4.32 -8.57
C ASP A 51 -4.68 4.94 -8.78
N LYS A 52 -3.86 4.31 -9.63
CA LYS A 52 -2.52 4.80 -9.95
C LYS A 52 -2.53 6.15 -10.65
N LEU A 53 -3.41 6.33 -11.63
CA LEU A 53 -3.49 7.58 -12.36
C LEU A 53 -3.83 8.75 -11.43
N ASP A 54 -4.77 8.58 -10.50
CA ASP A 54 -5.14 9.60 -9.52
C ASP A 54 -3.99 9.90 -8.55
N TYR A 55 -3.46 8.89 -7.85
CA TYR A 55 -2.47 9.17 -6.81
C TYR A 55 -1.16 9.68 -7.39
N PHE A 56 -0.76 9.27 -8.61
CA PHE A 56 0.38 9.88 -9.28
C PHE A 56 0.21 11.39 -9.45
N MET A 57 -0.93 11.81 -10.00
CA MET A 57 -1.21 13.23 -10.22
C MET A 57 -1.31 14.00 -8.89
N ARG A 58 -2.01 13.42 -7.91
CA ARG A 58 -2.21 14.00 -6.58
C ARG A 58 -0.88 14.16 -5.82
N ASP A 59 -0.07 13.11 -5.78
CA ASP A 59 1.18 13.10 -5.02
C ASP A 59 2.23 14.00 -5.68
N MET A 60 2.34 14.01 -7.01
CA MET A 60 3.24 14.92 -7.71
C MET A 60 2.90 16.38 -7.46
N ARG A 61 1.60 16.70 -7.38
CA ARG A 61 1.13 18.04 -7.07
C ARG A 61 1.49 18.42 -5.63
N ASN A 62 1.20 17.55 -4.66
CA ASN A 62 1.40 17.84 -3.25
C ASN A 62 2.88 17.80 -2.82
N ALA A 63 3.70 16.99 -3.49
CA ALA A 63 5.13 16.89 -3.23
C ALA A 63 5.99 17.88 -4.03
N ASN A 64 5.37 18.77 -4.82
CA ASN A 64 6.05 19.68 -5.75
C ASN A 64 7.02 18.95 -6.71
N ALA A 65 6.67 17.72 -7.08
CA ALA A 65 7.42 16.88 -8.03
C ALA A 65 6.80 16.88 -9.43
N SER A 66 5.92 17.86 -9.70
CA SER A 66 5.15 17.94 -10.93
C SER A 66 6.06 18.05 -12.16
N THR A 67 5.91 17.10 -13.08
CA THR A 67 6.54 17.13 -14.41
C THR A 67 5.47 17.40 -15.46
N SER A 68 5.84 18.05 -16.57
CA SER A 68 4.94 18.39 -17.68
C SER A 68 4.33 17.19 -18.41
N THR A 69 4.73 15.96 -18.07
CA THR A 69 4.37 14.71 -18.76
C THR A 69 3.22 13.94 -18.11
N CYS A 70 2.59 14.45 -17.04
CA CYS A 70 1.62 13.68 -16.25
C CYS A 70 0.17 14.15 -16.48
N ASN A 71 -0.25 14.17 -17.75
CA ASN A 71 -1.66 14.34 -18.09
C ASN A 71 -2.20 13.05 -18.73
N PHE A 72 -2.88 12.24 -17.91
CA PHE A 72 -3.46 10.97 -18.34
C PHE A 72 -4.85 11.13 -18.98
N GLN A 73 -5.40 12.35 -19.05
CA GLN A 73 -6.74 12.60 -19.58
C GLN A 73 -6.89 12.03 -20.99
N ARG A 74 -5.95 12.38 -21.89
CA ARG A 74 -5.94 11.87 -23.27
C ARG A 74 -5.84 10.33 -23.30
N PHE A 75 -5.05 9.75 -22.41
CA PHE A 75 -4.88 8.30 -22.34
C PHE A 75 -6.22 7.64 -21.99
N ILE A 76 -6.88 8.11 -20.92
CA ILE A 76 -8.21 7.64 -20.48
C ILE A 76 -9.25 7.80 -21.59
N GLU A 77 -9.32 8.97 -22.25
CA GLU A 77 -10.29 9.27 -23.31
C GLU A 77 -10.16 8.37 -24.54
N LEU A 78 -8.98 7.80 -24.78
CA LEU A 78 -8.70 6.91 -25.90
C LEU A 78 -8.89 5.43 -25.57
N GLY A 79 -9.14 5.08 -24.30
CA GLY A 79 -9.49 3.72 -23.90
C GLY A 79 -10.79 3.26 -24.57
N ARG A 80 -10.80 2.06 -25.14
CA ARG A 80 -11.96 1.44 -25.79
C ARG A 80 -12.10 0.00 -25.36
N VAL A 81 -13.32 -0.51 -25.35
CA VAL A 81 -13.57 -1.92 -25.04
C VAL A 81 -13.50 -2.75 -26.32
N TYR A 82 -12.58 -3.71 -26.37
CA TYR A 82 -12.42 -4.64 -27.49
C TYR A 82 -12.25 -6.07 -26.97
N ALA A 83 -12.65 -7.05 -27.79
CA ALA A 83 -12.26 -8.44 -27.55
C ALA A 83 -10.75 -8.56 -27.83
N ALA A 84 -10.01 -9.03 -26.83
CA ALA A 84 -8.56 -9.18 -26.91
C ALA A 84 -8.11 -10.54 -26.36
N ALA A 85 -6.97 -11.00 -26.85
CA ALA A 85 -6.32 -12.18 -26.31
C ALA A 85 -5.87 -11.94 -24.86
N PRO A 86 -5.86 -12.97 -24.00
CA PRO A 86 -5.34 -12.87 -22.64
C PRO A 86 -3.89 -12.36 -22.62
N ILE A 87 -3.54 -11.55 -21.63
CA ILE A 87 -2.17 -11.01 -21.46
C ILE A 87 -1.17 -12.13 -21.13
N ASP A 88 -1.59 -13.17 -20.39
CA ASP A 88 -0.75 -14.33 -20.09
C ASP A 88 -1.00 -15.47 -21.09
N ALA A 89 -0.03 -15.68 -21.98
CA ALA A 89 -0.06 -16.70 -23.03
C ALA A 89 -0.13 -18.15 -22.49
N ASN A 90 0.11 -18.37 -21.20
CA ASN A 90 -0.01 -19.70 -20.57
C ASN A 90 -1.43 -20.04 -20.13
N THR A 91 -2.38 -19.11 -20.25
CA THR A 91 -3.78 -19.37 -19.97
C THR A 91 -4.49 -19.86 -21.23
N SER A 92 -5.18 -21.00 -21.15
CA SER A 92 -6.01 -21.57 -22.23
C SER A 92 -7.30 -20.76 -22.46
N GLU A 93 -7.26 -19.46 -22.20
CA GLU A 93 -8.42 -18.61 -22.11
C GLU A 93 -8.86 -18.07 -23.47
N GLN A 94 -10.17 -18.03 -23.66
CA GLN A 94 -10.79 -17.41 -24.84
C GLN A 94 -10.67 -15.89 -24.77
N GLU A 95 -10.61 -15.28 -25.96
CA GLU A 95 -10.75 -13.83 -26.11
C GLU A 95 -11.97 -13.32 -25.34
N HIS A 96 -11.82 -12.17 -24.71
CA HIS A 96 -12.90 -11.53 -23.98
C HIS A 96 -12.68 -10.01 -23.96
N PHE A 97 -13.70 -9.28 -23.51
CA PHE A 97 -13.67 -7.82 -23.55
C PHE A 97 -12.74 -7.25 -22.49
N MET A 98 -11.82 -6.41 -22.92
CA MET A 98 -10.81 -5.71 -22.11
C MET A 98 -10.76 -4.24 -22.50
N ILE A 99 -10.23 -3.39 -21.61
CA ILE A 99 -9.89 -2.01 -21.99
C ILE A 99 -8.60 -2.04 -22.82
N CYS A 100 -8.70 -1.59 -24.07
CA CYS A 100 -7.60 -1.50 -25.03
C CYS A 100 -7.34 -0.04 -25.39
N TYR A 101 -6.07 0.27 -25.70
CA TYR A 101 -5.63 1.59 -26.11
C TYR A 101 -5.04 1.52 -27.53
N PRO A 102 -5.12 2.61 -28.32
CA PRO A 102 -4.49 2.67 -29.63
C PRO A 102 -2.97 2.44 -29.54
N GLU A 103 -2.38 1.71 -30.49
CA GLU A 103 -0.95 1.39 -30.50
C GLU A 103 -0.04 2.62 -30.35
N LYS A 104 -0.42 3.75 -30.96
CA LYS A 104 0.29 5.03 -30.84
C LYS A 104 0.41 5.57 -29.41
N MET A 105 -0.38 5.05 -28.47
CA MET A 105 -0.38 5.44 -27.05
C MET A 105 0.58 4.58 -26.20
N VAL A 106 1.40 3.72 -26.83
CA VAL A 106 2.33 2.84 -26.11
C VAL A 106 3.33 3.62 -25.25
N ASN A 107 3.80 4.78 -25.74
CA ASN A 107 4.75 5.61 -24.99
C ASN A 107 4.09 6.21 -23.75
N GLU A 108 2.87 6.71 -23.87
CA GLU A 108 2.08 7.21 -22.74
C GLU A 108 1.81 6.12 -21.70
N ALA A 109 1.52 4.89 -22.14
CA ALA A 109 1.37 3.76 -21.24
C ALA A 109 2.67 3.44 -20.49
N VAL A 110 3.83 3.47 -21.18
CA VAL A 110 5.15 3.27 -20.57
C VAL A 110 5.47 4.41 -19.59
N ASP A 111 5.12 5.65 -19.94
CA ASP A 111 5.36 6.82 -19.10
C ASP A 111 4.61 6.73 -17.76
N VAL A 112 3.42 6.13 -17.71
CA VAL A 112 2.70 5.84 -16.45
C VAL A 112 3.57 5.01 -15.50
N PHE A 113 4.24 3.97 -16.00
CA PHE A 113 5.13 3.14 -15.19
C PHE A 113 6.44 3.85 -14.85
N ALA A 114 6.96 4.68 -15.74
CA ALA A 114 8.13 5.51 -15.47
C ALA A 114 7.86 6.53 -14.35
N VAL A 115 6.68 7.14 -14.35
CA VAL A 115 6.18 8.01 -13.26
C VAL A 115 6.18 7.25 -11.95
N ARG A 116 5.56 6.06 -11.91
CA ARG A 116 5.55 5.20 -10.72
C ARG A 116 6.97 4.98 -10.17
N PHE A 117 7.89 4.57 -11.04
CA PHE A 117 9.27 4.31 -10.66
C PHE A 117 9.95 5.55 -10.04
N ARG A 118 9.79 6.72 -10.68
CA ARG A 118 10.34 7.98 -10.17
C ARG A 118 9.75 8.34 -8.80
N LEU A 119 8.43 8.24 -8.61
CA LEU A 119 7.78 8.54 -7.33
C LEU A 119 8.26 7.62 -6.22
N HIS A 120 8.39 6.32 -6.50
CA HIS A 120 8.97 5.39 -5.54
C HIS A 120 10.39 5.77 -5.15
N GLN A 121 11.26 6.09 -6.12
CA GLN A 121 12.66 6.42 -5.83
C GLN A 121 12.85 7.75 -5.08
N THR A 122 12.01 8.74 -5.38
CA THR A 122 12.24 10.12 -4.93
C THR A 122 11.38 10.50 -3.72
N ILE A 123 10.17 9.95 -3.59
CA ILE A 123 9.20 10.32 -2.57
C ILE A 123 8.96 9.16 -1.61
N TYR A 124 8.34 8.07 -2.08
CA TYR A 124 7.83 7.02 -1.19
C TYR A 124 8.91 6.26 -0.43
N THR A 125 10.11 6.14 -1.01
CA THR A 125 11.27 5.51 -0.36
C THR A 125 12.33 6.53 0.06
N HIS A 126 11.97 7.82 0.15
CA HIS A 126 12.90 8.84 0.59
C HIS A 126 13.44 8.51 1.99
N LYS A 127 14.76 8.60 2.16
CA LYS A 127 15.45 8.18 3.40
C LYS A 127 14.89 8.82 4.66
N SER A 128 14.48 10.10 4.61
CA SER A 128 13.91 10.78 5.78
C SER A 128 12.47 10.31 6.06
N VAL A 129 11.70 9.99 5.03
CA VAL A 129 10.35 9.41 5.19
C VAL A 129 10.46 8.07 5.90
N LYS A 130 11.35 7.19 5.43
CA LYS A 130 11.57 5.87 6.05
C LYS A 130 12.03 5.95 7.50
N LYS A 131 12.89 6.92 7.83
CA LYS A 131 13.30 7.16 9.23
C LYS A 131 12.13 7.55 10.13
N VAL A 132 11.24 8.42 9.64
CA VAL A 132 10.03 8.82 10.38
C VAL A 132 9.07 7.63 10.50
N GLU A 133 8.86 6.89 9.42
CA GLU A 133 8.03 5.67 9.40
C GLU A 133 8.51 4.66 10.45
N PHE A 134 9.82 4.40 10.55
CA PHE A 134 10.34 3.50 11.59
C PHE A 134 10.11 4.01 13.02
N LEU A 135 10.32 5.31 13.28
CA LEU A 135 10.04 5.89 14.60
C LEU A 135 8.55 5.79 14.97
N VAL A 136 7.66 6.07 14.02
CA VAL A 136 6.21 5.99 14.25
C VAL A 136 5.79 4.54 14.47
N THR A 137 6.27 3.60 13.66
CA THR A 137 6.00 2.16 13.84
C THR A 137 6.46 1.68 15.21
N ASP A 138 7.71 2.00 15.63
CA ASP A 138 8.21 1.60 16.95
C ASP A 138 7.39 2.22 18.09
N ALA A 139 6.90 3.46 17.91
CA ALA A 139 6.05 4.12 18.89
C ALA A 139 4.70 3.41 19.02
N LEU A 140 4.06 3.07 17.89
CA LEU A 140 2.80 2.33 17.85
C LEU A 140 2.96 0.92 18.45
N VAL A 141 4.03 0.21 18.10
CA VAL A 141 4.34 -1.12 18.67
C VAL A 141 4.53 -1.02 20.19
N SER A 142 5.28 -0.02 20.66
CA SER A 142 5.50 0.20 22.10
C SER A 142 4.23 0.57 22.86
N ALA A 143 3.25 1.18 22.18
CA ALA A 143 1.98 1.61 22.77
C ALA A 143 0.87 0.55 22.66
N ASN A 144 1.06 -0.51 21.88
CA ASN A 144 0.01 -1.48 21.52
C ASN A 144 -0.66 -2.13 22.74
N GLU A 145 0.11 -2.50 23.76
CA GLU A 145 -0.43 -3.16 24.94
C GLU A 145 -1.23 -2.24 25.86
N VAL A 146 -1.08 -0.92 25.73
CA VAL A 146 -1.69 0.07 26.62
C VAL A 146 -2.90 0.74 25.99
N ILE A 147 -2.80 1.13 24.73
CA ILE A 147 -3.87 1.81 24.00
C ILE A 147 -5.06 0.86 23.82
N ARG A 148 -6.27 1.40 24.03
CA ARG A 148 -7.54 0.71 23.83
C ARG A 148 -8.45 1.56 22.97
N ILE A 149 -8.95 0.98 21.89
CA ILE A 149 -9.78 1.63 20.88
C ILE A 149 -11.19 1.04 20.97
N PRO A 150 -12.23 1.88 21.08
CA PRO A 150 -13.61 1.40 21.12
C PRO A 150 -14.02 0.72 19.82
N GLY A 151 -14.64 -0.44 19.94
CA GLY A 151 -15.23 -1.21 18.85
C GLY A 151 -16.55 -1.87 19.27
N GLN A 152 -16.93 -2.92 18.57
CA GLN A 152 -18.09 -3.73 18.94
C GLN A 152 -17.79 -4.67 20.11
N VAL A 153 -18.80 -4.95 20.94
CA VAL A 153 -18.69 -6.00 21.96
C VAL A 153 -18.78 -7.36 21.27
N THR A 154 -17.72 -8.17 21.39
CA THR A 154 -17.64 -9.52 20.80
C THR A 154 -17.26 -10.54 21.88
N PRO A 155 -17.42 -11.85 21.64
CA PRO A 155 -16.95 -12.87 22.58
C PRO A 155 -15.45 -12.77 22.92
N SER A 156 -14.62 -12.32 21.96
CA SER A 156 -13.18 -12.10 22.17
C SER A 156 -12.88 -10.78 22.89
N HIS A 157 -13.75 -9.76 22.74
CA HIS A 157 -13.63 -8.44 23.36
C HIS A 157 -14.93 -8.06 24.11
N PRO A 158 -15.15 -8.62 25.31
CA PRO A 158 -16.39 -8.41 26.06
C PRO A 158 -16.54 -6.97 26.59
N ASP A 159 -15.44 -6.21 26.67
CA ASP A 159 -15.41 -4.80 27.03
C ASP A 159 -15.56 -3.87 25.81
N GLY A 160 -15.58 -4.43 24.59
CA GLY A 160 -15.62 -3.65 23.35
C GLY A 160 -14.37 -2.83 23.11
N LEU A 161 -13.24 -3.20 23.72
CA LEU A 161 -11.96 -2.49 23.60
C LEU A 161 -10.91 -3.36 22.90
N TYR A 162 -10.29 -2.76 21.89
CA TYR A 162 -9.32 -3.42 21.01
C TYR A 162 -7.94 -2.78 21.14
N ARG A 163 -6.87 -3.58 21.03
CA ARG A 163 -5.53 -3.07 20.74
C ARG A 163 -5.45 -2.56 19.30
N MET A 164 -4.47 -1.72 19.02
CA MET A 164 -4.25 -1.22 17.64
C MET A 164 -4.05 -2.38 16.65
N SER A 165 -3.30 -3.41 17.05
CA SER A 165 -3.06 -4.61 16.24
C SER A 165 -4.31 -5.46 16.00
N GLU A 166 -5.35 -5.33 16.82
CA GLU A 166 -6.58 -6.14 16.76
C GLU A 166 -7.71 -5.41 16.04
N CYS A 167 -7.57 -4.11 15.80
CA CYS A 167 -8.61 -3.31 15.15
C CYS A 167 -8.99 -3.85 13.77
N VAL A 168 -8.11 -4.58 13.10
CA VAL A 168 -8.39 -5.20 11.78
C VAL A 168 -9.54 -6.21 11.84
N GLU A 169 -9.85 -6.75 13.02
CA GLU A 169 -10.87 -7.78 13.24
C GLU A 169 -12.27 -7.18 13.44
N ASP A 170 -12.38 -5.88 13.75
CA ASP A 170 -13.65 -5.19 13.95
C ASP A 170 -13.72 -3.87 13.16
N PRO A 171 -14.65 -3.74 12.19
CA PRO A 171 -14.77 -2.52 11.38
C PRO A 171 -15.03 -1.25 12.20
N ALA A 172 -15.71 -1.33 13.35
CA ALA A 172 -15.96 -0.16 14.20
C ALA A 172 -14.67 0.31 14.89
N ALA A 173 -13.89 -0.62 15.46
CA ALA A 173 -12.56 -0.34 16.00
C ALA A 173 -11.61 0.20 14.92
N LEU A 174 -11.56 -0.44 13.75
CA LEU A 174 -10.72 0.00 12.63
C LEU A 174 -11.05 1.43 12.19
N SER A 175 -12.34 1.77 12.10
CA SER A 175 -12.78 3.13 11.74
C SER A 175 -12.35 4.19 12.77
N ASN A 176 -12.16 3.79 14.03
CA ASN A 176 -11.69 4.68 15.10
C ASN A 176 -10.16 4.77 15.15
N LEU A 177 -9.43 3.83 14.54
CA LEU A 177 -7.97 3.85 14.45
C LEU A 177 -7.52 4.78 13.29
N ASN A 178 -7.06 5.98 13.64
CA ASN A 178 -6.55 6.96 12.69
C ASN A 178 -5.37 7.76 13.30
N ASP A 179 -4.81 8.70 12.55
CA ASP A 179 -3.62 9.47 12.93
C ASP A 179 -3.71 10.21 14.26
N HIS A 180 -4.91 10.49 14.78
CA HIS A 180 -5.11 11.07 16.11
C HIS A 180 -4.51 10.20 17.22
N ILE A 181 -4.27 8.90 16.96
CA ILE A 181 -3.64 8.01 17.93
C ILE A 181 -2.24 8.50 18.36
N LEU A 182 -1.52 9.18 17.48
CA LEU A 182 -0.23 9.77 17.83
C LEU A 182 -0.41 10.85 18.89
N THR A 183 -1.41 11.72 18.74
CA THR A 183 -1.77 12.74 19.73
C THR A 183 -2.25 12.10 21.05
N VAL A 184 -3.03 11.02 20.98
CA VAL A 184 -3.47 10.28 22.17
C VAL A 184 -2.27 9.73 22.96
N ILE A 185 -1.28 9.17 22.26
CA ILE A 185 -0.05 8.67 22.89
C ILE A 185 0.73 9.84 23.51
N GLU A 186 0.90 10.94 22.78
CA GLU A 186 1.66 12.12 23.22
C GLU A 186 1.07 12.78 24.47
N LEU A 187 -0.27 12.87 24.56
CA LEU A 187 -0.96 13.55 25.65
C LEU A 187 -1.32 12.65 26.84
N SER A 188 -1.13 11.34 26.72
CA SER A 188 -1.46 10.41 27.79
C SER A 188 -0.57 10.60 29.03
N SER A 189 -1.15 10.46 30.21
CA SER A 189 -0.43 10.45 31.49
C SER A 189 0.01 9.05 31.92
N ASP A 190 -0.28 7.99 31.15
CA ASP A 190 0.09 6.61 31.51
C ASP A 190 1.60 6.39 31.38
N PRO A 191 2.32 6.09 32.48
CA PRO A 191 3.77 5.86 32.45
C PRO A 191 4.21 4.73 31.51
N ARG A 192 3.33 3.76 31.21
CA ARG A 192 3.63 2.66 30.30
C ARG A 192 3.83 3.13 28.86
N LEU A 193 3.32 4.31 28.50
CA LEU A 193 3.50 4.92 27.18
C LEU A 193 4.78 5.75 27.06
N GLN A 194 5.59 5.85 28.12
CA GLN A 194 6.78 6.69 28.13
C GLN A 194 7.74 6.36 26.97
N ARG A 195 7.90 5.08 26.62
CA ARG A 195 8.76 4.68 25.50
C ARG A 195 8.23 5.20 24.17
N ALA A 196 6.94 5.08 23.92
CA ALA A 196 6.30 5.58 22.70
C ALA A 196 6.39 7.11 22.62
N GLN A 197 6.13 7.81 23.74
CA GLN A 197 6.26 9.26 23.84
C GLN A 197 7.68 9.75 23.56
N GLN A 198 8.71 9.03 24.03
CA GLN A 198 10.10 9.35 23.72
C GLN A 198 10.40 9.24 22.22
N LEU A 199 9.87 8.22 21.53
CA LEU A 199 10.03 8.04 20.09
C LEU A 199 9.35 9.15 19.29
N LEU A 200 8.13 9.54 19.67
CA LEU A 200 7.43 10.66 19.04
C LEU A 200 8.15 11.98 19.30
N LYS A 201 8.69 12.19 20.50
CA LYS A 201 9.53 13.36 20.82
C LYS A 201 10.82 13.38 19.99
N MET A 202 11.46 12.23 19.76
CA MET A 202 12.60 12.13 18.86
C MET A 202 12.23 12.55 17.44
N MET A 203 11.08 12.09 16.92
CA MET A 203 10.56 12.50 15.61
C MET A 203 10.34 14.02 15.55
N GLN A 204 9.64 14.60 16.52
CA GLN A 204 9.36 16.05 16.59
C GLN A 204 10.65 16.89 16.67
N ASN A 205 11.64 16.43 17.43
CA ASN A 205 12.96 17.06 17.56
C ASN A 205 13.91 16.73 16.40
N ARG A 206 13.46 16.01 15.37
CA ARG A 206 14.26 15.55 14.22
C ARG A 206 15.49 14.71 14.60
N GLN A 207 15.41 14.00 15.73
CA GLN A 207 16.40 13.03 16.20
C GLN A 207 16.13 11.66 15.59
N PHE A 208 16.41 11.53 14.30
CA PHE A 208 16.10 10.32 13.54
C PHE A 208 17.15 9.22 13.72
N TYR A 209 16.74 7.97 13.45
CA TYR A 209 17.67 6.86 13.32
C TYR A 209 18.75 7.13 12.26
N THR A 210 19.97 6.71 12.55
CA THR A 210 21.11 6.81 11.63
C THR A 210 21.02 5.68 10.61
N CYS A 211 21.06 6.06 9.33
CA CYS A 211 21.17 5.07 8.26
C CYS A 211 22.64 4.70 8.11
N LEU A 212 22.99 3.46 8.45
CA LEU A 212 24.37 2.96 8.39
C LEU A 212 24.84 2.74 6.95
N GLY A 213 23.93 2.41 6.04
CA GLY A 213 24.26 2.17 4.64
C GLY A 213 23.04 1.80 3.80
N LYS A 214 23.25 1.71 2.49
CA LYS A 214 22.28 1.20 1.51
C LYS A 214 23.04 0.30 0.55
N THR A 215 22.46 -0.85 0.24
CA THR A 215 22.97 -1.76 -0.79
C THR A 215 21.90 -2.00 -1.85
N SER A 216 22.30 -2.51 -3.01
CA SER A 216 21.41 -2.87 -4.10
C SER A 216 21.86 -4.20 -4.67
N TYR A 217 20.91 -5.10 -4.87
CA TYR A 217 21.18 -6.44 -5.36
C TYR A 217 20.79 -6.54 -6.83
N ASN A 218 21.67 -7.13 -7.64
CA ASN A 218 21.36 -7.48 -9.02
C ASN A 218 21.11 -8.99 -9.13
N ARG A 219 20.59 -9.44 -10.27
CA ARG A 219 20.25 -10.84 -10.55
C ARG A 219 21.45 -11.82 -10.43
N TYR A 220 22.68 -11.28 -10.34
CA TYR A 220 23.93 -12.03 -10.16
C TYR A 220 24.39 -12.12 -8.70
N SER A 221 23.69 -11.44 -7.78
CA SER A 221 23.97 -11.53 -6.35
C SER A 221 23.52 -12.89 -5.79
N LYS A 222 24.29 -13.45 -4.85
CA LYS A 222 23.94 -14.70 -4.14
C LYS A 222 22.57 -14.62 -3.41
N LEU A 223 22.04 -13.40 -3.22
CA LEU A 223 20.76 -13.12 -2.58
C LEU A 223 19.53 -13.28 -3.48
N PHE A 224 19.68 -13.47 -4.81
CA PHE A 224 18.51 -13.70 -5.67
C PHE A 224 17.71 -14.97 -5.28
N ARG A 225 18.35 -15.91 -4.58
CA ARG A 225 17.73 -17.12 -4.04
C ARG A 225 17.54 -17.08 -2.52
N ALA A 226 17.88 -15.95 -1.88
CA ALA A 226 17.71 -15.81 -0.45
C ALA A 226 16.23 -15.60 -0.12
N THR A 227 15.76 -16.20 0.95
CA THR A 227 14.44 -15.91 1.51
C THR A 227 14.46 -14.55 2.20
N ASP A 228 13.28 -13.96 2.42
CA ASP A 228 13.16 -12.69 3.14
C ASP A 228 13.81 -12.75 4.54
N LEU A 229 13.64 -13.88 5.25
CA LEU A 229 14.32 -14.15 6.52
C LEU A 229 15.85 -14.09 6.41
N GLN A 230 16.43 -14.69 5.37
CA GLN A 230 17.88 -14.66 5.17
C GLN A 230 18.39 -13.25 4.87
N ILE A 231 17.61 -12.46 4.14
CA ILE A 231 17.92 -11.05 3.89
C ILE A 231 17.86 -10.26 5.20
N GLU A 232 16.85 -10.48 6.02
CA GLU A 232 16.68 -9.83 7.33
C GLU A 232 17.84 -10.16 8.28
N ASP A 233 18.21 -11.43 8.41
CA ASP A 233 19.35 -11.87 9.22
C ASP A 233 20.65 -11.18 8.81
N MET A 234 20.90 -11.08 7.50
CA MET A 234 22.07 -10.36 6.97
C MET A 234 22.03 -8.86 7.29
N ILE A 235 20.86 -8.22 7.22
CA ILE A 235 20.69 -6.81 7.61
C ILE A 235 21.01 -6.63 9.11
N ILE A 236 20.50 -7.53 9.96
CA ILE A 236 20.76 -7.51 11.40
C ILE A 236 22.25 -7.68 11.69
N GLU A 237 22.93 -8.62 11.04
CA GLU A 237 24.36 -8.85 11.20
C GLU A 237 25.18 -7.62 10.80
N CYS A 238 24.95 -7.07 9.60
CA CYS A 238 25.61 -5.85 9.15
C CYS A 238 25.31 -4.66 10.08
N SER A 239 24.10 -4.57 10.63
CA SER A 239 23.74 -3.51 11.58
C SER A 239 24.48 -3.66 12.91
N LYS A 240 24.67 -4.89 13.42
CA LYS A 240 25.44 -5.14 14.65
C LYS A 240 26.90 -4.74 14.46
N GLU A 241 27.50 -5.11 13.34
CA GLU A 241 28.88 -4.75 13.00
C GLU A 241 29.06 -3.23 12.89
N GLY A 242 28.15 -2.54 12.18
CA GLY A 242 28.18 -1.09 12.04
C GLY A 242 28.00 -0.35 13.38
N CYS A 243 27.10 -0.81 14.24
CA CYS A 243 26.94 -0.26 15.58
C CYS A 243 28.21 -0.42 16.44
N ALA A 244 28.86 -1.59 16.37
CA ALA A 244 30.10 -1.84 17.11
C ALA A 244 31.27 -0.96 16.63
N GLN A 245 31.27 -0.55 15.36
CA GLN A 245 32.27 0.39 14.82
C GLN A 245 32.02 1.83 15.26
N LEU A 246 30.75 2.26 15.33
CA LEU A 246 30.38 3.59 15.80
C LEU A 246 30.67 3.82 17.29
N GLN A 247 30.57 2.77 18.12
CA GLN A 247 30.90 2.85 19.56
C GLN A 247 32.41 2.96 19.84
N LYS A 248 33.26 2.71 18.84
CA LYS A 248 34.73 2.80 18.95
C LYS A 248 35.29 4.15 18.51
N GLN A 249 34.46 5.05 17.98
CA GLN A 249 34.80 6.42 17.60
C GLN A 249 34.34 7.41 18.67
#